data_AF-A0A935Z0E3-F1
#
_entry.id   AF-A0A935Z0E3-F1
#
_cell.length_a   1.000
_cell.length_b   1.000
_cell.length_c   1.000
_cell.angle_alpha   90.00
_cell.angle_beta   90.00
_cell.angle_gamma   90.00
#
_symmetry.space_group_name_H-M   'P 1'
#
loop_
_entity.id
_entity.type
_entity.pdbx_description
1 polymer ?
#
loop_
_entity_poly.entity_id
_entity_poly.type
_entity_poly.pdbx_seq_one_letter_code
_entity_poly.pdbx_strand_id
1 'polypeptide(L)'
;MSQLQMQDYMPSDFFSRQTLEKSIHLLKKDHSALAHCILNALEQTPIVPYENLVFVYTGEMVSNTELIEKLKPHVIGRIVSCLTDIGQKILMDKKTSDKDILSLRSIIEDWMQLMEWILSRTNTDQQDCTNYQ
;
A
#
# COMPACT_ATOMS: atom_id res chain seq x y z
N MET A 1 -32.45 4.35 18.52
CA MET A 1 -31.63 3.39 17.76
C MET A 1 -30.43 4.15 17.27
N SER A 2 -29.28 3.95 17.91
CA SER A 2 -28.06 4.68 17.61
C SER A 2 -27.51 4.16 16.28
N GLN A 3 -27.43 5.03 15.28
CA GLN A 3 -26.62 4.77 14.10
C GLN A 3 -25.20 4.51 14.60
N LEU A 4 -24.75 3.26 14.51
CA LEU A 4 -23.34 2.93 14.61
C LEU A 4 -22.68 3.65 13.44
N GLN A 5 -22.19 4.87 13.69
CA GLN A 5 -21.16 5.46 12.87
C GLN A 5 -20.05 4.41 12.85
N MET A 6 -19.96 3.63 11.77
CA MET A 6 -18.76 2.89 11.46
C MET A 6 -17.69 3.95 11.34
N GLN A 7 -17.02 4.17 12.47
CA GLN A 7 -15.91 5.09 12.60
C GLN A 7 -14.98 4.76 11.43
N ASP A 8 -14.78 5.75 10.57
CA ASP A 8 -13.92 5.71 9.38
C ASP A 8 -12.49 5.38 9.79
N TYR A 9 -12.24 4.14 10.22
CA TYR A 9 -10.94 3.66 10.59
C TYR A 9 -10.19 3.45 9.28
N MET A 10 -9.64 4.55 8.77
CA MET A 10 -8.46 4.49 7.92
C MET A 10 -7.42 3.73 8.74
N PRO A 11 -6.95 2.58 8.25
CA PRO A 11 -5.93 1.84 8.95
C PRO A 11 -4.73 2.76 9.15
N SER A 12 -4.15 2.69 10.34
CA SER A 12 -2.94 3.43 10.70
C SER A 12 -1.91 3.30 9.58
N ASP A 13 -1.32 4.43 9.18
CA ASP A 13 -0.44 4.61 8.03
C ASP A 13 0.34 3.34 7.67
N PHE A 14 0.03 2.75 6.51
CA PHE A 14 0.48 1.41 6.16
C PHE A 14 1.92 1.42 5.66
N PHE A 15 2.28 2.51 5.00
CA PHE A 15 3.57 2.64 4.34
C PHE A 15 4.50 3.56 5.11
N SER A 16 5.55 2.95 5.66
CA SER A 16 6.77 3.69 5.89
C SER A 16 7.39 4.08 4.55
N ARG A 17 8.03 5.24 4.50
CA ARG A 17 8.87 5.65 3.38
C ARG A 17 9.87 4.57 2.99
N GLN A 18 10.45 3.89 3.98
CA GLN A 18 11.39 2.79 3.77
C GLN A 18 10.76 1.61 3.02
N THR A 19 9.52 1.25 3.33
CA THR A 19 8.77 0.20 2.61
C THR A 19 8.58 0.58 1.13
N LEU A 20 8.24 1.84 0.86
CA LEU A 20 8.08 2.35 -0.51
C LEU A 20 9.41 2.35 -1.27
N GLU A 21 10.50 2.79 -0.63
CA GLU A 21 11.85 2.76 -1.23
C GLU A 21 12.32 1.34 -1.56
N LYS A 22 12.05 0.37 -0.68
CA LYS A 22 12.32 -1.05 -0.96
C LYS A 22 11.47 -1.56 -2.11
N SER A 23 10.20 -1.15 -2.19
CA SER A 23 9.31 -1.49 -3.31
C SER A 23 9.86 -0.95 -4.63
N ILE A 24 10.34 0.30 -4.65
CA ILE A 24 11.02 0.89 -5.82
C ILE A 24 12.24 0.05 -6.20
N HIS A 25 13.08 -0.33 -5.23
CA HIS A 25 14.27 -1.13 -5.49
C HIS A 25 13.95 -2.49 -6.14
N LEU A 26 12.95 -3.21 -5.59
CA LEU A 26 12.50 -4.51 -6.11
C LEU A 26 11.96 -4.39 -7.55
N LEU A 27 11.16 -3.35 -7.82
CA LEU A 27 10.56 -3.15 -9.13
C LEU A 27 11.54 -2.58 -10.17
N LYS A 28 12.62 -1.92 -9.76
CA LYS A 28 13.52 -1.19 -10.66
C LYS A 28 14.10 -2.05 -11.79
N LYS A 29 14.35 -3.34 -11.53
CA LYS A 29 15.00 -4.24 -12.48
C LYS A 29 14.08 -4.65 -13.64
N ASP A 30 12.88 -5.12 -13.32
CA ASP A 30 11.97 -5.74 -14.29
C ASP A 30 10.73 -4.85 -14.61
N HIS A 31 10.45 -3.85 -13.77
CA HIS A 31 9.23 -3.02 -13.80
C HIS A 31 9.53 -1.53 -13.53
N SER A 32 10.52 -0.97 -14.25
CA SER A 32 11.03 0.39 -14.05
C SER A 32 9.96 1.49 -14.10
N ALA A 33 8.94 1.33 -14.95
CA ALA A 33 7.83 2.28 -15.03
C ALA A 33 7.02 2.34 -13.71
N LEU A 34 6.74 1.19 -13.09
CA LEU A 34 6.04 1.14 -11.80
C LEU A 34 6.92 1.69 -10.67
N ALA A 35 8.21 1.39 -10.70
CA ALA A 35 9.17 1.96 -9.76
C ALA A 35 9.20 3.50 -9.86
N HIS A 36 9.13 4.05 -11.08
CA HIS A 36 9.06 5.50 -11.28
C HIS A 36 7.74 6.09 -10.80
N CYS A 37 6.60 5.41 -10.99
CA CYS A 37 5.31 5.86 -10.44
C CYS A 37 5.35 5.97 -8.91
N ILE A 38 5.91 4.96 -8.22
CA ILE A 38 6.03 4.99 -6.75
C ILE A 38 6.98 6.12 -6.32
N LEU A 39 8.11 6.30 -7.01
CA LEU A 39 9.05 7.38 -6.70
C LEU A 39 8.39 8.75 -6.85
N ASN A 40 7.72 9.00 -7.97
CA ASN A 40 7.04 10.26 -8.21
C ASN A 40 5.89 10.50 -7.22
N ALA A 41 5.15 9.46 -6.82
CA ALA A 41 4.15 9.57 -5.78
C ALA A 41 4.79 9.92 -4.42
N LEU A 42 5.91 9.26 -4.07
CA LEU A 42 6.62 9.49 -2.82
C LEU A 42 7.17 10.92 -2.70
N GLU A 43 7.75 11.46 -3.77
CA GLU A 43 8.29 12.84 -3.79
C GLU A 43 7.20 13.91 -3.62
N GLN A 44 5.95 13.59 -3.99
CA GLN A 44 4.81 14.49 -3.92
C GLN A 44 3.92 14.27 -2.70
N THR A 45 4.16 13.21 -1.92
CA THR A 45 3.31 12.88 -0.78
C THR A 45 3.95 13.42 0.50
N PRO A 46 3.22 14.24 1.29
CA PRO A 46 3.75 14.75 2.54
C PRO A 46 3.93 13.62 3.58
N ILE A 47 4.92 13.82 4.45
CA ILE A 47 5.13 12.97 5.63
C ILE A 47 4.01 13.27 6.63
N VAL A 48 3.46 12.23 7.25
CA VAL A 48 2.41 12.36 8.26
C VAL A 48 2.99 12.98 9.53
N PRO A 49 2.40 14.08 10.06
CA PRO A 49 2.85 14.67 11.31
C PRO A 49 2.77 13.70 12.49
N TYR A 50 3.77 13.74 13.37
CA TYR A 50 3.87 12.82 14.52
C TYR A 50 2.64 12.81 15.43
N GLU A 51 1.97 13.96 15.56
CA GLU A 51 0.75 14.14 16.37
C GLU A 51 -0.43 13.28 15.89
N ASN A 52 -0.42 12.86 14.63
CA ASN A 52 -1.45 12.03 14.02
C ASN A 52 -1.09 10.55 13.99
N LEU A 53 0.12 10.17 14.42
CA LEU A 53 0.57 8.78 14.42
C LEU A 53 0.05 8.05 15.66
N VAL A 54 -0.63 6.93 15.44
CA VAL A 54 -1.02 6.00 16.50
C VAL A 54 0.19 5.12 16.86
N PHE A 55 1.12 5.68 17.65
CA PHE A 55 2.20 5.11 18.49
C PHE A 55 2.90 3.74 18.23
N VAL A 56 2.72 3.04 17.09
CA VAL A 56 3.23 1.65 16.92
C VAL A 56 4.39 1.53 15.93
N TYR A 57 4.78 2.59 15.21
CA TYR A 57 5.68 2.45 14.07
C TYR A 57 7.03 3.17 14.22
N THR A 58 8.05 2.60 13.56
CA THR A 58 9.48 2.94 13.73
C THR A 58 10.09 3.80 12.61
N GLY A 59 9.29 4.48 11.77
CA GLY A 59 9.79 5.25 10.62
C GLY A 59 8.90 6.40 10.12
N GLU A 60 9.40 7.16 9.13
CA GLU A 60 8.64 8.24 8.46
C GLU A 60 7.45 7.65 7.70
N MET A 61 6.24 8.03 8.12
CA MET A 61 5.00 7.56 7.51
C MET A 61 4.50 8.49 6.43
N VAL A 62 3.82 7.90 5.44
CA VAL A 62 3.29 8.59 4.27
C VAL A 62 1.77 8.48 4.28
N SER A 63 1.08 9.57 3.95
CA SER A 63 -0.40 9.58 3.90
C SER A 63 -0.91 8.58 2.86
N ASN A 64 -1.64 7.55 3.31
CA ASN A 64 -2.20 6.55 2.39
C ASN A 64 -3.19 7.20 1.42
N THR A 65 -4.00 8.17 1.86
CA THR A 65 -4.99 8.83 0.98
C THR A 65 -4.32 9.53 -0.18
N GLU A 66 -3.29 10.33 0.10
CA GLU A 66 -2.50 11.02 -0.93
C GLU A 66 -1.80 10.02 -1.85
N LEU A 67 -1.19 8.97 -1.29
CA LEU A 67 -0.54 7.91 -2.07
C LEU A 67 -1.51 7.24 -3.04
N ILE A 68 -2.74 6.94 -2.61
CA ILE A 68 -3.79 6.35 -3.43
C ILE A 68 -4.22 7.29 -4.55
N GLU A 69 -4.40 8.58 -4.26
CA GLU A 69 -4.75 9.58 -5.27
C GLU A 69 -3.67 9.71 -6.36
N LYS A 70 -2.39 9.69 -5.96
CA LYS A 70 -1.26 9.82 -6.88
C LYS A 70 -1.06 8.57 -7.75
N LEU A 71 -1.12 7.38 -7.15
CA LEU A 71 -0.90 6.13 -7.88
C LEU A 71 -2.14 5.68 -8.64
N LYS A 72 -3.34 5.95 -8.13
CA LYS A 72 -4.63 5.41 -8.58
C LYS A 72 -4.77 3.90 -8.29
N PRO A 73 -6.00 3.41 -7.98
CA PRO A 73 -6.24 2.01 -7.62
C PRO A 73 -5.69 0.95 -8.58
N HIS A 74 -5.81 1.18 -9.89
CA HIS A 74 -5.35 0.21 -10.90
C HIS A 74 -3.82 0.07 -10.94
N VAL A 75 -3.07 1.13 -10.64
CA VAL A 75 -1.60 1.04 -10.56
C VAL A 75 -1.18 0.30 -9.30
N ILE A 76 -1.87 0.53 -8.18
CA ILE A 76 -1.66 -0.20 -6.92
C ILE A 76 -1.86 -1.71 -7.14
N GLY A 77 -2.94 -2.09 -7.84
CA GLY A 77 -3.15 -3.50 -8.20
C GLY A 77 -2.05 -4.09 -9.08
N ARG A 78 -1.50 -3.31 -10.01
CA ARG A 78 -0.35 -3.74 -10.82
C ARG A 78 0.92 -3.88 -9.98
N ILE A 79 1.14 -3.01 -9.00
CA ILE A 79 2.28 -3.11 -8.06
C ILE A 79 2.19 -4.42 -7.27
N VAL A 80 1.04 -4.73 -6.67
CA VAL A 80 0.82 -6.00 -5.95
C VAL A 80 1.15 -7.18 -6.84
N SER A 81 0.57 -7.25 -8.04
CA SER A 81 0.82 -8.33 -9.00
C SER A 81 2.31 -8.50 -9.32
N CYS A 82 3.01 -7.41 -9.64
CA CYS A 82 4.43 -7.47 -9.98
C CYS A 82 5.30 -7.89 -8.79
N LEU A 83 4.98 -7.45 -7.57
CA LEU A 83 5.69 -7.87 -6.36
C LEU A 83 5.45 -9.35 -6.06
N THR A 84 4.24 -9.87 -6.29
CA THR A 84 3.93 -11.30 -6.19
C THR A 84 4.75 -12.11 -7.19
N ASP A 85 4.86 -11.65 -8.45
CA ASP A 85 5.69 -12.32 -9.47
C ASP A 85 7.18 -12.32 -9.09
N ILE A 86 7.69 -11.20 -8.56
CA ILE A 86 9.06 -11.10 -8.02
C ILE A 86 9.24 -12.09 -6.86
N GLY A 87 8.28 -12.17 -5.94
CA GLY A 87 8.29 -13.13 -4.84
C GLY A 87 8.34 -14.57 -5.28
N GLN A 88 7.56 -14.94 -6.31
CA GLN A 88 7.61 -16.27 -6.87
C GLN A 88 9.00 -16.60 -7.43
N LYS A 89 9.61 -15.68 -8.19
CA LYS A 89 10.98 -15.86 -8.73
C LYS A 89 12.01 -16.06 -7.61
N ILE A 90 11.91 -15.26 -6.55
CA ILE A 90 12.85 -15.29 -5.42
C ILE A 90 12.72 -16.58 -4.61
N LEU A 91 11.49 -17.09 -4.42
CA LEU A 91 11.24 -18.38 -3.75
C LEU A 91 11.76 -19.59 -4.54
N MET A 92 11.85 -19.46 -5.88
CA MET A 92 12.42 -20.50 -6.73
C MET A 92 13.96 -20.51 -6.73
N ASP A 93 14.60 -19.42 -6.28
CA ASP A 93 16.05 -19.35 -6.14
C ASP A 93 16.52 -19.94 -4.80
N LYS A 94 17.29 -21.02 -4.88
CA LYS A 94 17.83 -21.74 -3.71
C LYS A 94 18.90 -20.96 -2.92
N LYS A 95 19.34 -19.80 -3.41
CA LYS A 95 20.36 -18.97 -2.77
C LYS A 95 19.79 -17.79 -1.98
N THR A 96 18.48 -17.57 -2.01
CA THR A 96 17.84 -16.46 -1.31
C THR A 96 17.95 -16.65 0.21
N SER A 97 18.29 -15.58 0.93
CA SER A 97 18.30 -15.60 2.40
C SER A 97 16.88 -15.52 2.98
N ASP A 98 16.63 -16.17 4.11
CA ASP A 98 15.33 -16.11 4.81
C ASP A 98 14.91 -14.67 5.16
N LYS A 99 15.91 -13.81 5.43
CA LYS A 99 15.68 -12.39 5.71
C LYS A 99 15.10 -11.64 4.51
N ASP A 100 15.58 -11.93 3.31
CA ASP A 100 15.09 -11.28 2.08
C ASP A 100 13.67 -11.74 1.77
N ILE A 101 13.36 -13.02 2.01
CA ILE A 101 12.01 -13.59 1.87
C ILE A 101 11.04 -12.91 2.84
N LEU A 102 11.43 -12.78 4.11
CA LEU A 102 10.60 -12.11 5.13
C LEU A 102 10.37 -10.63 4.78
N SER A 103 11.41 -9.92 4.34
CA SER A 103 11.28 -8.52 3.94
C SER A 103 10.34 -8.35 2.74
N LEU A 104 10.43 -9.24 1.75
CA LEU A 104 9.57 -9.19 0.58
C LEU A 104 8.11 -9.52 0.92
N ARG A 105 7.90 -10.54 1.76
CA ARG A 105 6.59 -10.90 2.26
C ARG A 105 5.92 -9.72 2.97
N SER A 106 6.63 -9.06 3.87
CA SER A 106 6.11 -7.87 4.58
C SER A 106 5.72 -6.76 3.59
N ILE A 107 6.56 -6.49 2.58
CA ILE A 107 6.23 -5.49 1.56
C ILE A 107 4.95 -5.86 0.79
N ILE A 108 4.81 -7.13 0.39
CA ILE A 108 3.61 -7.61 -0.31
C ILE A 108 2.37 -7.47 0.58
N GLU A 109 2.49 -7.85 1.86
CA GLU A 109 1.40 -7.74 2.85
C GLU A 109 0.95 -6.28 3.04
N ASP A 110 1.87 -5.32 3.09
CA ASP A 110 1.56 -3.88 3.19
C ASP A 110 0.77 -3.40 1.95
N TRP A 111 1.21 -3.79 0.74
CA TRP A 111 0.51 -3.43 -0.51
C TRP A 111 -0.85 -4.13 -0.66
N MET A 112 -0.98 -5.38 -0.19
CA MET A 112 -2.25 -6.10 -0.19
C MET A 112 -3.26 -5.47 0.76
N GLN A 113 -2.84 -5.07 1.97
CA GLN A 113 -3.73 -4.40 2.92
C GLN A 113 -4.25 -3.07 2.36
N LEU A 114 -3.38 -2.29 1.70
CA LEU A 114 -3.82 -1.07 1.02
C LEU A 114 -4.84 -1.38 -0.10
N MET A 115 -4.58 -2.41 -0.90
CA MET A 115 -5.49 -2.80 -1.98
C MET A 115 -6.84 -3.30 -1.45
N GLU A 116 -6.84 -4.13 -0.41
CA GLU A 116 -8.05 -4.61 0.25
C GLU A 116 -8.87 -3.45 0.80
N TRP A 117 -8.20 -2.47 1.44
CA TRP A 117 -8.86 -1.26 1.92
C TRP A 117 -9.53 -0.48 0.78
N ILE A 118 -8.84 -0.27 -0.35
CA ILE A 118 -9.40 0.42 -1.53
C ILE A 118 -10.65 -0.32 -2.05
N LEU A 119 -10.58 -1.65 -2.14
CA LEU A 119 -11.68 -2.48 -2.64
C LEU A 119 -12.86 -2.52 -1.66
N SER A 120 -12.59 -2.44 -0.35
CA SER A 120 -13.62 -2.42 0.68
C SER A 120 -14.51 -1.16 0.58
N ARG A 121 -13.94 -0.03 0.12
CA ARG A 121 -14.65 1.27 0.04
C ARG A 121 -15.29 1.55 -1.32
N THR A 122 -14.70 1.05 -2.40
CA THR A 122 -15.32 1.15 -3.74
C THR A 122 -16.62 0.37 -3.84
N ASN A 123 -16.81 -0.68 -3.02
CA ASN A 123 -18.09 -1.40 -2.92
C ASN A 123 -19.14 -0.68 -2.05
N THR A 124 -18.71 0.09 -1.05
CA THR A 124 -19.64 0.84 -0.18
C THR A 124 -20.30 2.01 -0.91
N ASP A 125 -19.55 2.72 -1.77
CA ASP A 125 -20.08 3.84 -2.58
C ASP A 125 -21.17 3.40 -3.57
N GLN A 126 -21.20 2.13 -4.00
CA GLN A 126 -22.26 1.61 -4.87
C GLN A 126 -23.56 1.26 -4.11
N GLN A 127 -23.53 1.13 -2.78
CA GLN A 127 -24.73 0.80 -2.00
C GLN A 127 -25.53 2.01 -1.52
N ASP A 128 -25.00 3.24 -1.62
CA ASP A 128 -25.70 4.46 -1.20
C ASP A 128 -26.60 5.10 -2.28
N CYS A 129 -26.55 4.62 -3.54
CA CYS A 129 -27.38 5.17 -4.63
C CYS A 129 -28.81 4.60 -4.72
N THR A 130 -29.25 3.72 -3.81
CA THR A 130 -30.57 3.06 -3.90
C THR A 130 -31.59 3.40 -2.81
N ASN A 131 -31.30 4.34 -1.91
CA ASN A 131 -32.30 4.79 -0.93
C ASN A 131 -33.07 6.03 -1.42
N TYR A 132 -33.97 5.81 -2.38
CA TYR A 132 -35.19 6.60 -2.53
C TYR A 132 -36.39 5.71 -2.18
N GLN A 133 -36.84 5.78 -0.93
CA GLN A 133 -38.23 5.48 -0.55
C GLN A 133 -38.69 6.47 0.50
#